data_AF-A0A1V5DAY9-F1
#
_entry.id   AF-A0A1V5DAY9-F1
#
_cell.length_a   1.000
_cell.length_b   1.000
_cell.length_c   1.000
_cell.angle_alpha   90.00
_cell.angle_beta   90.00
_cell.angle_gamma   90.00
#
_symmetry.space_group_name_H-M   'P 1'
#
loop_
_entity.id
_entity.type
_entity.pdbx_description
1 polymer ?
#
loop_
_entity_poly.entity_id
_entity_poly.type
_entity_poly.pdbx_seq_one_letter_code
_entity_poly.pdbx_strand_id
1 'polypeptide(L)'
;MYAPEEHYGNKEIYRYVRGLVSIEAAERMEAHMCDCDACLLKTVQVRHEMIQGCGKASRLLEGYLDETLNSTESVFVETHLILCDRCADEYGAIANGRPGHS
;
A
#
# COMPACT_ATOMS: atom_id res chain seq x y z
N MET A 1 30.87 20.45 -10.63
CA MET A 1 31.00 19.23 -9.80
C MET A 1 29.62 18.61 -9.75
N TYR A 2 29.42 17.44 -10.36
CA TYR A 2 28.16 16.71 -10.24
C TYR A 2 28.12 16.10 -8.84
N ALA A 3 27.19 16.56 -8.00
CA ALA A 3 26.90 15.89 -6.73
C ALA A 3 26.39 14.47 -7.06
N PRO A 4 26.76 13.43 -6.28
CA PRO A 4 26.15 12.12 -6.44
C PRO A 4 24.63 12.29 -6.31
N GLU A 5 23.87 11.78 -7.28
CA GLU A 5 22.41 11.87 -7.29
C GLU A 5 21.87 11.22 -6.01
N GLU A 6 21.39 12.05 -5.08
CA GLU A 6 20.79 11.59 -3.84
C GLU A 6 19.42 10.97 -4.20
N HIS A 7 19.36 9.64 -4.20
CA HIS A 7 18.14 8.88 -4.50
C HIS A 7 17.35 8.58 -3.23
N TYR A 8 16.02 8.61 -3.33
CA TYR A 8 15.16 8.24 -2.21
C TYR A 8 15.20 6.74 -1.88
N GLY A 9 15.26 6.44 -0.59
CA GLY A 9 15.16 5.08 -0.06
C GLY A 9 13.76 4.49 -0.25
N ASN A 10 13.66 3.16 -0.16
CA ASN A 10 12.37 2.45 -0.32
C ASN A 10 11.32 2.94 0.68
N LYS A 11 11.75 3.21 1.92
CA LYS A 11 10.88 3.68 2.99
C LYS A 11 10.28 5.06 2.69
N GLU A 12 11.06 5.96 2.11
CA GLU A 12 10.61 7.31 1.76
C GLU A 12 9.63 7.27 0.60
N ILE A 13 9.96 6.53 -0.45
CA ILE A 13 9.08 6.31 -1.60
C ILE A 13 7.76 5.66 -1.16
N TYR A 14 7.82 4.66 -0.28
CA TYR A 14 6.61 4.03 0.26
C TYR A 14 5.72 5.03 1.01
N ARG A 15 6.31 5.88 1.86
CA ARG A 15 5.56 6.93 2.56
C ARG A 15 4.96 7.94 1.58
N TYR A 16 5.71 8.34 0.55
CA TYR A 16 5.23 9.25 -0.48
C TYR A 16 4.04 8.66 -1.25
N VAL A 17 4.16 7.43 -1.76
CA VAL A 17 3.08 6.74 -2.49
C VAL A 17 1.81 6.63 -1.64
N ARG A 18 1.95 6.48 -0.31
CA ARG A 18 0.84 6.44 0.64
C ARG A 18 0.28 7.81 1.06
N GLY A 19 0.88 8.92 0.62
CA GLY A 19 0.50 10.25 1.09
C GLY A 19 0.85 10.51 2.57
N LEU A 20 1.84 9.80 3.12
CA LEU A 20 2.29 9.91 4.52
C LEU A 20 3.50 10.85 4.70
N VAL A 21 3.77 11.68 3.70
CA VAL A 21 4.81 12.72 3.75
C VAL A 21 4.12 14.09 3.83
N SER A 22 4.84 15.12 4.28
CA SER A 22 4.31 16.49 4.22
C SER A 22 4.17 16.95 2.77
N ILE A 23 3.32 17.95 2.53
CA ILE A 23 3.14 18.55 1.20
C ILE A 23 4.49 19.02 0.63
N GLU A 24 5.28 19.74 1.42
CA GLU A 24 6.62 20.20 1.00
C GLU A 24 7.57 19.05 0.63
N ALA A 25 7.46 17.90 1.33
CA ALA A 25 8.27 16.73 1.01
C ALA A 25 7.79 16.05 -0.28
N ALA A 26 6.47 15.98 -0.50
CA ALA A 26 5.90 15.49 -1.75
C ALA A 26 6.36 16.35 -2.94
N GLU A 27 6.26 17.68 -2.85
CA GLU A 27 6.70 18.61 -3.90
C GLU A 27 8.19 18.45 -4.24
N ARG A 28 9.06 18.28 -3.23
CA ARG A 28 10.48 18.01 -3.46
C ARG A 28 10.73 16.67 -4.15
N MET A 29 10.00 15.63 -3.73
CA MET A 29 10.11 14.30 -4.35
C MET A 29 9.62 14.32 -5.79
N GLU A 30 8.51 15.02 -6.07
CA GLU A 30 7.97 15.24 -7.41
C GLU A 30 8.96 15.97 -8.30
N ALA A 31 9.53 17.09 -7.83
CA ALA A 31 10.55 17.83 -8.56
C ALA A 31 11.77 16.96 -8.88
N HIS A 32 12.25 16.16 -7.92
CA HIS A 32 13.35 15.23 -8.17
C HIS A 32 13.00 14.15 -9.20
N MET A 33 11.79 13.60 -9.14
CA MET A 33 11.35 12.57 -10.09
C MET A 33 11.18 13.08 -11.53
N CYS A 34 11.06 14.40 -11.74
CA CYS A 34 11.09 14.98 -13.08
C CYS A 34 12.45 14.81 -13.77
N ASP A 35 13.54 14.77 -12.99
CA ASP A 35 14.91 14.70 -13.50
C ASP A 35 15.62 13.37 -13.17
N CYS A 36 14.99 12.47 -12.39
CA CYS A 36 15.57 11.20 -11.96
C CYS A 36 14.68 10.00 -12.30
N ASP A 37 14.96 9.38 -13.45
CA ASP A 37 14.26 8.18 -13.93
C ASP A 37 14.31 7.02 -12.92
N ALA A 38 15.41 6.86 -12.19
CA ALA A 38 15.56 5.79 -11.19
C ALA A 38 14.55 5.93 -10.05
N CYS A 39 14.37 7.14 -9.52
CA CYS A 39 13.40 7.42 -8.48
C CYS A 39 11.96 7.36 -9.01
N LEU A 40 11.73 7.79 -10.25
CA LEU A 40 10.42 7.67 -10.91
C LEU A 40 10.02 6.20 -11.07
N LEU A 41 10.87 5.37 -11.67
CA LEU A 41 10.61 3.94 -11.89
C LEU A 41 10.34 3.20 -10.58
N LYS A 42 11.13 3.48 -9.55
CA LYS A 42 10.98 2.88 -8.23
C LYS A 42 9.66 3.29 -7.56
N THR A 43 9.27 4.55 -7.71
CA THR A 43 7.98 5.05 -7.21
C THR A 43 6.80 4.39 -7.92
N VAL A 44 6.87 4.25 -9.24
CA VAL A 44 5.86 3.52 -10.04
C VAL A 44 5.79 2.06 -9.61
N GLN A 45 6.93 1.39 -9.40
CA GLN A 45 6.98 0.00 -8.94
C GLN A 45 6.31 -0.16 -7.57
N VAL A 46 6.69 0.65 -6.58
CA VAL A 46 6.09 0.59 -5.24
C VAL A 46 4.58 0.84 -5.29
N ARG A 47 4.12 1.82 -6.10
CA ARG A 47 2.69 2.07 -6.30
C ARG A 47 1.98 0.87 -6.93
N HIS A 48 2.60 0.23 -7.93
CA HIS A 48 2.04 -0.95 -8.58
C HIS A 48 1.88 -2.12 -7.60
N GLU A 49 2.94 -2.44 -6.86
CA GLU A 49 2.96 -3.50 -5.84
C GLU A 49 1.88 -3.26 -4.76
N MET A 50 1.70 -2.00 -4.34
CA MET A 50 0.63 -1.62 -3.41
C MET A 50 -0.77 -1.87 -3.98
N ILE A 51 -1.03 -1.46 -5.23
CA ILE A 51 -2.31 -1.68 -5.91
C ILE A 51 -2.60 -3.18 -6.03
N GLN A 52 -1.59 -3.97 -6.43
CA GLN A 52 -1.72 -5.43 -6.51
C GLN A 52 -2.00 -6.05 -5.15
N GLY A 53 -1.30 -5.62 -4.09
CA GLY A 53 -1.53 -6.05 -2.72
C GLY A 53 -2.97 -5.80 -2.27
N CYS A 54 -3.47 -4.58 -2.47
CA CYS A 54 -4.85 -4.24 -2.12
C CYS A 54 -5.86 -5.07 -2.93
N GLY A 55 -5.64 -5.23 -4.24
CA GLY A 55 -6.52 -6.02 -5.10
C GLY A 55 -6.52 -7.50 -4.74
N LYS A 56 -5.40 -8.05 -4.28
CA LYS A 56 -5.34 -9.41 -3.72
C LYS A 56 -6.07 -9.50 -2.39
N ALA A 57 -5.88 -8.54 -1.49
CA ALA A 57 -6.53 -8.53 -0.18
C ALA A 57 -8.05 -8.45 -0.31
N SER A 58 -8.57 -7.51 -1.10
CA SER A 58 -10.01 -7.35 -1.37
C SER A 58 -10.68 -8.65 -1.84
N ARG A 59 -10.04 -9.39 -2.76
CA ARG A 59 -10.55 -10.70 -3.23
C ARG A 59 -10.57 -11.81 -2.17
N LEU A 60 -9.80 -11.66 -1.10
CA LEU A 60 -9.65 -12.66 -0.04
C LEU A 60 -10.47 -12.32 1.21
N LEU A 61 -11.06 -11.13 1.32
CA LEU A 61 -11.73 -10.67 2.56
C LEU A 61 -12.90 -11.58 2.98
N GLU A 62 -13.75 -11.99 2.04
CA GLU A 62 -14.87 -12.90 2.34
C GLU A 62 -14.36 -14.27 2.82
N GLY A 63 -13.37 -14.83 2.13
CA GLY A 63 -12.77 -16.10 2.53
C GLY A 63 -12.08 -16.01 3.90
N TYR A 64 -11.49 -14.85 4.22
CA TYR A 64 -10.89 -14.59 5.52
C TYR A 64 -11.96 -14.52 6.63
N LEU A 65 -13.09 -13.86 6.37
CA LEU A 65 -14.25 -13.83 7.28
C LEU A 65 -14.87 -15.22 7.50
N ASP A 66 -14.89 -16.06 6.46
CA ASP A 66 -15.42 -17.42 6.52
C ASP A 66 -14.42 -18.44 7.07
N GLU A 67 -13.20 -18.02 7.43
CA GLU A 67 -12.11 -18.89 7.87
C GLU A 67 -11.78 -20.02 6.86
N THR A 68 -11.97 -19.74 5.56
CA THR A 68 -11.78 -20.73 4.47
C THR A 68 -10.43 -20.62 3.76
N LEU A 69 -9.67 -19.55 4.04
CA LEU A 69 -8.35 -19.34 3.45
C LEU A 69 -7.32 -20.32 3.99
N ASN A 70 -6.31 -20.63 3.16
CA ASN A 70 -5.14 -21.35 3.68
C ASN A 70 -4.26 -20.42 4.55
N SER A 71 -3.33 -21.01 5.30
CA SER A 71 -2.48 -20.26 6.25
C SER A 71 -1.70 -19.10 5.61
N THR A 72 -1.21 -19.27 4.39
CA THR A 72 -0.45 -18.23 3.68
C THR A 72 -1.36 -17.05 3.32
N GLU A 73 -2.57 -17.33 2.86
CA GLU A 73 -3.56 -16.32 2.49
C GLU A 73 -4.09 -15.58 3.72
N SER A 74 -4.38 -16.29 4.82
CA SER A 74 -4.80 -15.69 6.07
C SER A 74 -3.74 -14.73 6.64
N VAL A 75 -2.47 -15.16 6.69
CA VAL A 75 -1.36 -14.30 7.16
C VAL A 75 -1.18 -13.08 6.25
N PHE A 76 -1.34 -13.25 4.94
CA PHE A 76 -1.29 -12.14 4.00
C PHE A 76 -2.40 -11.11 4.26
N VAL A 77 -3.65 -11.57 4.39
CA VAL A 77 -4.80 -10.67 4.65
C VAL A 77 -4.62 -9.99 6.00
N GLU A 78 -4.33 -10.74 7.07
CA GLU A 78 -4.10 -10.18 8.41
C GLU A 78 -3.03 -9.08 8.40
N THR A 79 -1.87 -9.37 7.82
CA THR A 79 -0.78 -8.39 7.70
C THR A 79 -1.20 -7.18 6.86
N HIS A 80 -1.96 -7.38 5.79
CA HIS A 80 -2.41 -6.29 4.92
C HIS A 80 -3.44 -5.39 5.62
N LEU A 81 -4.36 -5.95 6.40
CA LEU A 81 -5.37 -5.20 7.16
C LEU A 81 -4.71 -4.31 8.23
N ILE A 82 -3.61 -4.76 8.86
CA ILE A 82 -2.83 -3.94 9.81
C ILE A 82 -2.19 -2.72 9.10
N LEU A 83 -1.82 -2.88 7.83
CA LEU A 83 -1.02 -1.87 7.12
C LEU A 83 -1.86 -0.96 6.21
N CYS A 84 -3.07 -1.35 5.82
CA CYS A 84 -3.89 -0.69 4.83
C CYS A 84 -5.28 -0.35 5.37
N ASP A 85 -5.44 0.89 5.86
CA ASP A 85 -6.70 1.38 6.44
C ASP A 85 -7.90 1.19 5.50
N ARG A 86 -7.71 1.41 4.19
CA ARG A 86 -8.77 1.20 3.20
C ARG A 86 -9.27 -0.25 3.17
N CYS A 87 -8.37 -1.23 3.23
CA CYS A 87 -8.76 -2.64 3.24
C CYS A 87 -9.34 -3.05 4.61
N ALA A 88 -8.90 -2.42 5.70
CA ALA A 88 -9.51 -2.59 7.03
C ALA A 88 -10.94 -2.08 7.07
N ASP A 89 -11.21 -0.90 6.49
CA ASP A 89 -12.55 -0.33 6.36
C ASP A 89 -13.46 -1.21 5.49
N GLU A 90 -12.94 -1.70 4.35
CA GLU A 90 -13.65 -2.63 3.46
C GLU A 90 -14.02 -3.93 4.20
N TYR A 91 -13.07 -4.52 4.92
CA TYR A 91 -13.30 -5.69 5.75
C TYR A 91 -14.38 -5.45 6.82
N GLY A 92 -14.30 -4.32 7.54
CA GLY A 92 -15.30 -3.94 8.53
C GLY A 92 -16.70 -3.74 7.93
N ALA A 93 -16.80 -3.16 6.74
CA ALA A 93 -18.06 -2.99 6.04
C ALA A 93 -18.69 -4.35 5.65
N ILE A 94 -17.88 -5.30 5.16
CA ILE A 94 -18.34 -6.65 4.83
C ILE A 94 -18.79 -7.38 6.10
N ALA A 95 -18.01 -7.30 7.18
CA ALA A 95 -18.31 -7.94 8.46
C ALA A 95 -19.64 -7.44 9.06
N ASN A 96 -19.84 -6.12 9.07
CA ASN A 96 -21.06 -5.49 9.60
C ASN A 96 -22.30 -5.68 8.69
N GLY A 97 -22.08 -5.97 7.41
CA GLY A 97 -23.16 -6.25 6.45
C GLY A 97 -23.73 -7.67 6.53
N ARG A 98 -23.12 -8.56 7.33
CA ARG A 98 -23.56 -9.96 7.45
C ARG A 98 -24.64 -10.16 8.51
N PRO A 99 -25.71 -10.93 8.21
CA PRO A 99 -26.70 -11.30 9.22
C PRO A 99 -26.04 -12.17 10.31
N GLY A 100 -26.00 -11.67 11.55
CA GLY A 100 -25.42 -12.35 12.72
C GLY A 100 -24.25 -11.64 13.41
N HIS A 101 -23.84 -10.45 12.95
CA HIS A 101 -22.86 -9.58 13.61
C HIS A 101 -23.46 -8.21 13.97
N SER A 102 -24.43 -8.22 14.89
CA SER A 102 -25.04 -7.02 15.50
C SER A 102 -25.05 -7.15 17.01
#